data_AF-A0A8J4IT41-F1
#
_entry.id   AF-A0A8J4IT41-F1
#
_cell.length_a   1.000
_cell.length_b   1.000
_cell.length_c   1.000
_cell.angle_alpha   90.00
_cell.angle_beta   90.00
_cell.angle_gamma   90.00
#
_symmetry.space_group_name_H-M   'P 1'
#
loop_
_entity.id
_entity.type
_entity.pdbx_description
1 polymer ?
#
loop_
_entity_poly.entity_id
_entity_poly.type
_entity_poly.pdbx_seq_one_letter_code
_entity_poly.pdbx_strand_id
1 'polypeptide(L)'
;MLPLLKAAFALLSLLELISSRPLMTTSPKLKLSEITHRIQQLNAGVQVPCNDTRVAQVAFTDRKLSEQELLCQAAMALTKVTRCKKDYEPFIINLQSLHGKTNCSLSNENEIYLRNFLPELGNFTQGMYRRLARSAAQ
;
A
#
# COMPACT_ATOMS: atom_id res chain seq x y z
N MET A 1 13.51 20.46 49.73
CA MET A 1 13.24 19.21 48.97
C MET A 1 12.07 19.33 47.96
N LEU A 2 11.56 20.53 47.67
CA LEU A 2 10.43 20.74 46.74
C LEU A 2 10.77 20.90 45.23
N PRO A 3 11.96 21.40 44.80
CA PRO A 3 12.18 21.68 43.38
C PRO A 3 12.51 20.42 42.53
N LEU A 4 12.99 19.35 43.16
CA LEU A 4 13.35 18.10 42.47
C LEU A 4 12.11 17.32 41.98
N LEU A 5 11.01 17.33 42.74
CA LEU A 5 9.77 16.67 42.34
C LEU A 5 9.11 17.34 41.13
N LYS A 6 9.13 18.68 41.04
CA LYS A 6 8.52 19.40 39.90
C LYS A 6 9.22 19.10 38.57
N ALA A 7 10.55 18.94 38.59
CA ALA A 7 11.30 18.57 37.39
C ALA A 7 10.96 17.14 36.91
N ALA A 8 10.77 16.20 37.84
CA ALA A 8 10.40 14.82 37.51
C ALA A 8 8.98 14.73 36.88
N PHE A 9 8.02 15.50 37.38
CA PHE A 9 6.67 15.55 36.79
C PHE A 9 6.66 16.20 35.39
N ALA A 10 7.50 17.21 35.15
CA ALA A 10 7.61 17.83 33.82
C ALA A 10 8.21 16.87 32.78
N LEU A 11 9.18 16.03 33.18
CA LEU A 11 9.77 15.00 32.32
C LEU A 11 8.78 13.87 31.98
N LEU A 12 7.97 13.43 32.94
CA LEU A 12 6.92 12.42 32.69
C LEU A 12 5.84 12.94 31.74
N SER A 13 5.46 14.22 31.87
CA SER A 13 4.47 14.85 30.97
C SER A 13 4.98 14.98 29.53
N LEU A 14 6.29 15.19 29.32
CA LEU A 14 6.91 15.20 27.99
C LEU A 14 6.97 13.79 27.37
N LEU A 15 7.17 12.75 28.17
CA LEU A 15 7.17 11.35 27.71
C LEU A 15 5.78 10.89 27.25
N GLU A 16 4.71 11.26 27.98
CA GLU A 16 3.34 10.98 27.54
C GLU A 16 3.00 11.72 26.24
N LEU A 17 3.50 12.95 26.03
CA LEU A 17 3.24 13.72 24.82
C LEU A 17 3.90 13.14 23.55
N ILE A 18 5.04 12.46 23.70
CA ILE A 18 5.72 11.78 22.60
C ILE A 18 5.07 10.41 22.32
N SER A 19 4.61 9.72 23.37
CA SER A 19 3.89 8.43 23.26
C SER A 19 2.49 8.57 22.67
N SER A 20 1.84 9.73 22.87
CA SER A 20 0.44 9.97 22.49
C SER A 20 0.24 10.39 21.03
N ARG A 21 1.28 10.45 20.19
CA ARG A 21 1.06 10.66 18.75
C ARG A 21 0.39 9.40 18.22
N PRO A 22 -0.89 9.47 17.81
CA PRO A 22 -1.49 8.35 17.10
C PRO A 22 -0.67 8.27 15.82
N LEU A 23 0.03 7.15 15.61
CA LEU A 23 0.49 6.80 14.29
C LEU A 23 -0.76 6.89 13.42
N MET A 24 -0.82 7.88 12.52
CA MET A 24 -1.96 8.07 11.61
C MET A 24 -2.04 6.85 10.70
N THR A 25 -2.63 5.78 11.23
CA THR A 25 -2.91 4.56 10.51
C THR A 25 -4.17 4.86 9.73
N THR A 26 -3.99 5.41 8.52
CA THR A 26 -5.11 5.59 7.60
C THR A 26 -5.80 4.24 7.41
N SER A 27 -7.13 4.25 7.45
CA SER A 27 -7.89 3.00 7.43
C SER A 27 -7.59 2.21 6.15
N PRO A 28 -7.62 0.86 6.19
CA PRO A 28 -7.40 0.04 4.98
C PRO A 28 -8.31 0.45 3.82
N LYS A 29 -9.53 0.89 4.13
CA LYS A 29 -10.51 1.39 3.16
C LYS A 29 -10.03 2.66 2.45
N LEU A 30 -9.46 3.63 3.18
CA LEU A 30 -8.91 4.85 2.59
C LEU A 30 -7.72 4.54 1.67
N LYS A 31 -6.82 3.67 2.12
CA LYS A 31 -5.65 3.25 1.32
C LYS A 31 -6.06 2.56 0.03
N LEU A 32 -7.02 1.63 0.09
CA LEU A 32 -7.56 0.95 -1.10
C LEU A 32 -8.26 1.91 -2.05
N SER A 33 -8.99 2.90 -1.52
CA SER A 33 -9.61 3.95 -2.32
C SER A 33 -8.57 4.79 -3.05
N GLU A 34 -7.50 5.19 -2.35
CA GLU A 34 -6.41 5.98 -2.92
C GLU A 34 -5.66 5.21 -4.01
N ILE A 35 -5.35 3.92 -3.78
CA ILE A 35 -4.73 3.05 -4.78
C ILE A 35 -5.60 3.02 -6.05
N THR A 36 -6.89 2.74 -5.89
CA THR A 36 -7.83 2.63 -7.02
C THR A 36 -7.93 3.95 -7.79
N HIS A 37 -8.05 5.07 -7.07
CA HIS A 37 -8.16 6.39 -7.68
C HIS A 37 -6.90 6.78 -8.47
N ARG A 38 -5.71 6.53 -7.92
CA ARG A 38 -4.44 6.82 -8.60
C ARG A 38 -4.25 5.98 -9.86
N ILE A 39 -4.60 4.69 -9.80
CA ILE A 39 -4.56 3.81 -10.98
C ILE A 39 -5.49 4.34 -12.08
N GLN A 40 -6.70 4.77 -11.72
CA GLN A 40 -7.64 5.38 -12.67
C GLN A 40 -7.07 6.65 -13.30
N GLN A 41 -6.46 7.54 -12.50
CA GLN A 41 -5.82 8.76 -13.00
C GLN A 41 -4.68 8.46 -13.98
N LEU A 42 -3.84 7.48 -13.68
CA LEU A 42 -2.73 7.07 -14.55
C LEU A 42 -3.25 6.51 -15.88
N ASN A 43 -4.30 5.68 -15.83
CA ASN A 43 -4.90 5.09 -17.02
C ASN A 43 -5.72 6.08 -17.87
N ALA A 44 -6.22 7.16 -17.26
CA ALA A 44 -6.95 8.22 -17.97
C ALA A 44 -6.03 9.26 -18.63
N GLY A 45 -4.74 9.29 -18.28
CA GLY A 45 -3.76 10.18 -18.87
C GLY A 45 -3.44 9.84 -20.33
N VAL A 46 -2.75 10.76 -21.03
CA VAL A 46 -2.31 10.56 -22.42
C VAL A 46 -1.38 9.35 -22.54
N GLN A 47 -0.55 9.10 -21.52
CA GLN A 47 0.32 7.93 -21.44
C GLN A 47 0.59 7.54 -19.99
N VAL A 48 0.55 6.24 -19.70
CA VAL A 48 0.99 5.68 -18.41
C VAL A 48 2.51 5.82 -18.28
N PRO A 49 3.06 6.37 -17.17
CA PRO A 49 4.51 6.46 -16.94
C PRO A 49 5.20 5.10 -17.09
N CYS A 50 6.25 5.02 -17.92
CA CYS A 50 6.90 3.74 -18.23
C CYS A 50 5.96 2.61 -18.69
N ASN A 51 4.96 2.95 -19.50
CA ASN A 51 3.99 2.01 -20.08
C ASN A 51 4.58 0.65 -20.52
N ASP A 52 5.70 0.68 -21.25
CA ASP A 52 6.34 -0.53 -21.82
C ASP A 52 7.31 -1.24 -20.87
N THR A 53 7.45 -0.77 -19.63
CA THR A 53 8.22 -1.50 -18.61
C THR A 53 7.53 -2.82 -18.29
N ARG A 54 8.32 -3.90 -18.27
CA ARG A 54 7.87 -5.21 -17.85
C ARG A 54 8.02 -5.35 -16.33
N VAL A 55 7.03 -5.96 -15.71
CA VAL A 55 7.03 -6.31 -14.29
C VAL A 55 6.60 -7.76 -14.14
N ALA A 56 7.06 -8.43 -13.09
CA ALA A 56 6.64 -9.79 -12.77
C ALA A 56 5.11 -9.86 -12.66
N GLN A 57 4.52 -10.88 -13.27
CA GLN A 57 3.09 -11.10 -13.26
C GLN A 57 2.63 -11.53 -11.86
N VAL A 58 1.52 -10.97 -11.40
CA VAL A 58 0.87 -11.36 -10.15
C VAL A 58 -0.47 -12.01 -10.47
N ALA A 59 -0.69 -13.23 -9.99
CA ALA A 59 -1.90 -13.99 -10.25
C ALA A 59 -3.05 -13.55 -9.33
N PHE A 60 -3.60 -12.35 -9.54
CA PHE A 60 -4.65 -11.77 -8.67
C PHE A 60 -5.94 -12.60 -8.53
N THR A 61 -6.16 -13.56 -9.43
CA THR A 61 -7.30 -14.49 -9.40
C THR A 61 -7.00 -15.82 -8.71
N ASP A 62 -5.76 -16.07 -8.31
CA ASP A 62 -5.40 -17.31 -7.63
C ASP A 62 -5.97 -17.33 -6.20
N ARG A 63 -6.94 -18.21 -5.99
CA ARG A 63 -7.63 -18.38 -4.71
C ARG A 63 -6.79 -19.12 -3.67
N LYS A 64 -5.64 -19.69 -4.06
CA LYS A 64 -4.70 -20.34 -3.13
C LYS A 64 -3.86 -19.34 -2.35
N LEU A 65 -3.66 -18.14 -2.89
CA LEU A 65 -2.89 -17.08 -2.26
C LEU A 65 -3.79 -16.17 -1.42
N SER A 66 -3.28 -15.73 -0.27
CA SER A 66 -4.00 -14.76 0.55
C SER A 66 -3.94 -13.37 -0.08
N GLU A 67 -4.92 -12.51 0.25
CA GLU A 67 -4.93 -11.13 -0.22
C GLU A 67 -3.64 -10.37 0.18
N GLN A 68 -3.11 -10.64 1.38
CA GLN A 68 -1.85 -10.04 1.85
C GLN A 68 -0.64 -10.53 1.04
N GLU A 69 -0.63 -11.80 0.60
CA GLU A 69 0.43 -12.29 -0.30
C GLU A 69 0.38 -11.58 -1.65
N LEU A 70 -0.81 -11.47 -2.26
CA LEU A 70 -1.02 -10.80 -3.54
C LEU A 70 -0.67 -9.30 -3.49
N LEU A 71 -1.04 -8.61 -2.40
CA LEU A 71 -0.65 -7.22 -2.17
C LEU A 71 0.86 -7.04 -2.04
N CYS A 72 1.53 -7.96 -1.34
CA CYS A 72 2.97 -7.95 -1.21
C CYS A 72 3.66 -8.20 -2.56
N GLN A 73 3.22 -9.20 -3.31
CA GLN A 73 3.73 -9.50 -4.64
C GLN A 73 3.58 -8.29 -5.58
N ALA A 74 2.43 -7.62 -5.53
CA ALA A 74 2.20 -6.41 -6.31
C ALA A 74 3.14 -5.26 -5.91
N ALA A 75 3.37 -5.05 -4.61
CA ALA A 75 4.34 -4.06 -4.13
C ALA A 75 5.76 -4.40 -4.62
N MET A 76 6.18 -5.66 -4.52
CA MET A 76 7.48 -6.11 -5.02
C MET A 76 7.63 -5.90 -6.53
N ALA A 77 6.63 -6.27 -7.33
CA ALA A 77 6.63 -6.08 -8.78
C ALA A 77 6.82 -4.59 -9.14
N LEU A 78 6.10 -3.69 -8.46
CA LEU A 78 6.19 -2.24 -8.71
C LEU A 78 7.52 -1.63 -8.23
N THR A 79 8.14 -2.14 -7.16
CA THR A 79 9.45 -1.62 -6.71
C THR A 79 10.57 -1.85 -7.72
N LYS A 80 10.39 -2.76 -8.69
CA LYS A 80 11.32 -2.97 -9.81
C LYS A 80 11.24 -1.88 -10.88
N VAL A 81 10.20 -1.06 -10.87
CA VAL A 81 10.03 0.06 -11.79
C VAL A 81 10.84 1.27 -11.30
N THR A 82 12.12 1.32 -11.68
CA THR A 82 13.06 2.33 -11.17
C THR A 82 12.94 3.69 -11.85
N ARG A 83 12.71 3.73 -13.17
CA ARG A 83 12.75 4.97 -13.97
C ARG A 83 11.65 5.99 -13.62
N CYS A 84 10.46 5.52 -13.32
CA CYS A 84 9.27 6.30 -12.94
C CYS A 84 8.79 5.92 -11.54
N LYS A 85 9.72 5.55 -10.66
CA LYS A 85 9.41 5.14 -9.28
C LYS A 85 8.55 6.17 -8.55
N LYS A 86 8.82 7.47 -8.77
CA LYS A 86 8.10 8.58 -8.12
C LYS A 86 6.61 8.59 -8.43
N ASP A 87 6.21 8.17 -9.62
CA ASP A 87 4.81 8.09 -10.03
C ASP A 87 4.06 6.97 -9.27
N TYR A 88 4.80 5.92 -8.89
CA TYR A 88 4.27 4.70 -8.28
C TYR A 88 4.45 4.64 -6.76
N GLU A 89 5.40 5.39 -6.21
CA GLU A 89 5.74 5.44 -4.78
C GLU A 89 4.51 5.61 -3.86
N PRO A 90 3.54 6.53 -4.14
CA PRO A 90 2.42 6.75 -3.23
C PRO A 90 1.57 5.50 -2.98
N PHE A 91 1.29 4.71 -4.01
CA PHE A 91 0.49 3.51 -3.82
C PHE A 91 1.33 2.26 -3.53
N ILE A 92 2.63 2.24 -3.85
CA ILE A 92 3.55 1.22 -3.30
C ILE A 92 3.54 1.29 -1.76
N ILE A 93 3.64 2.50 -1.18
CA ILE A 93 3.57 2.69 0.28
C ILE A 93 2.23 2.20 0.83
N ASN A 94 1.12 2.52 0.16
CA ASN A 94 -0.19 2.04 0.58
C ASN A 94 -0.29 0.51 0.50
N LEU A 95 0.18 -0.13 -0.57
CA LEU A 95 0.23 -1.59 -0.69
C LEU A 95 1.05 -2.21 0.44
N GLN A 96 2.25 -1.68 0.70
CA GLN A 96 3.14 -2.13 1.78
C GLN A 96 2.46 -2.10 3.14
N SER A 97 1.80 -0.99 3.42
CA SER A 97 1.10 -0.80 4.69
C SER A 97 -0.20 -1.61 4.82
N LEU A 98 -0.73 -2.18 3.72
CA LEU A 98 -1.91 -3.03 3.72
C LEU A 98 -1.56 -4.51 3.96
N HIS A 99 -0.41 -4.98 3.48
CA HIS A 99 -0.03 -6.38 3.65
C HIS A 99 0.73 -6.68 4.93
N GLY A 100 1.50 -5.72 5.48
CA GLY A 100 2.20 -5.87 6.76
C GLY A 100 3.30 -6.96 6.79
N LYS A 101 3.67 -7.49 5.62
CA LYS A 101 4.71 -8.51 5.45
C LYS A 101 6.06 -7.86 5.16
N THR A 102 7.14 -8.47 5.63
CA THR A 102 8.52 -8.06 5.29
C THR A 102 8.94 -8.54 3.92
N ASN A 103 8.45 -9.70 3.49
CA ASN A 103 8.75 -10.29 2.19
C ASN A 103 7.62 -11.22 1.72
N CYS A 104 7.61 -11.55 0.43
CA CYS A 104 6.73 -12.53 -0.19
C CYS A 104 7.47 -13.23 -1.34
N SER A 105 6.91 -14.35 -1.79
CA SER A 105 7.48 -15.07 -2.93
C SER A 105 6.89 -14.54 -4.22
N LEU A 106 7.73 -14.02 -5.12
CA LEU A 106 7.33 -13.58 -6.45
C LEU A 106 8.20 -14.26 -7.50
N SER A 107 7.57 -15.06 -8.37
CA SER A 107 8.24 -15.64 -9.53
C SER A 107 8.49 -14.58 -10.59
N ASN A 108 9.67 -14.63 -11.24
CA ASN A 108 10.00 -13.78 -12.39
C ASN A 108 9.91 -14.55 -13.72
N GLU A 109 9.29 -15.74 -13.72
CA GLU A 109 9.14 -16.55 -14.94
C GLU A 109 8.25 -15.88 -15.98
N ASN A 110 7.20 -15.20 -15.51
CA ASN A 110 6.26 -14.47 -16.36
C ASN A 110 6.29 -12.99 -16.05
N GLU A 111 6.35 -12.18 -17.10
CA GLU A 111 6.31 -10.72 -16.98
C GLU A 111 5.27 -10.12 -17.93
N ILE A 112 4.56 -9.13 -17.44
CA ILE A 112 3.56 -8.36 -18.20
C ILE A 112 3.96 -6.89 -18.28
N TYR A 113 3.45 -6.19 -19.28
CA TYR A 113 3.62 -4.74 -19.39
C TYR A 113 2.89 -4.00 -18.27
N LEU A 114 3.47 -2.90 -17.81
CA LEU A 114 2.92 -2.11 -16.71
C LEU A 114 1.51 -1.59 -16.98
N ARG A 115 1.20 -1.22 -18.24
CA ARG A 115 -0.18 -0.89 -18.67
C ARG A 115 -1.20 -2.01 -18.46
N ASN A 116 -0.78 -3.26 -18.45
CA ASN A 116 -1.67 -4.41 -18.24
C ASN A 116 -1.73 -4.74 -16.74
N PHE A 117 -0.61 -4.61 -16.04
CA PHE A 117 -0.52 -4.81 -14.60
C PHE A 117 -1.42 -3.84 -13.80
N LEU A 118 -1.40 -2.54 -14.13
CA LEU A 118 -2.12 -1.53 -13.34
C LEU A 118 -3.65 -1.76 -13.33
N PRO A 119 -4.34 -2.02 -14.47
CA PRO A 119 -5.74 -2.41 -14.46
C PRO A 119 -6.05 -3.65 -13.61
N GLU A 120 -5.22 -4.69 -13.66
CA GLU A 120 -5.41 -5.90 -12.85
C GLU A 120 -5.32 -5.59 -11.34
N LEU A 121 -4.30 -4.84 -10.95
CA LEU A 121 -4.15 -4.36 -9.56
C LEU A 121 -5.34 -3.49 -9.12
N GLY A 122 -5.80 -2.60 -10.00
CA GLY A 122 -6.96 -1.74 -9.75
C GLY A 122 -8.23 -2.57 -9.50
N ASN A 123 -8.50 -3.57 -10.33
CA ASN A 123 -9.64 -4.47 -10.17
C ASN A 123 -9.57 -5.27 -8.86
N PHE A 124 -8.39 -5.79 -8.53
CA PHE A 124 -8.17 -6.54 -7.30
C PHE A 124 -8.42 -5.70 -6.05
N THR A 125 -7.80 -4.52 -5.96
CA THR A 125 -7.94 -3.58 -4.82
C THR A 125 -9.34 -2.99 -4.70
N GLN A 126 -10.00 -2.70 -5.83
CA GLN A 126 -11.41 -2.29 -5.86
C GLN A 126 -12.33 -3.39 -5.31
N GLY A 127 -12.03 -4.65 -5.60
CA GLY A 127 -12.74 -5.81 -5.05
C GLY A 127 -12.60 -5.89 -3.52
N MET A 128 -11.39 -5.71 -3.01
CA MET A 128 -11.12 -5.65 -1.56
C MET A 128 -11.89 -4.50 -0.90
N TYR A 129 -11.85 -3.30 -1.49
CA TYR A 129 -12.58 -2.13 -0.99
C TYR A 129 -14.08 -2.42 -0.82
N ARG A 130 -14.70 -3.05 -1.83
CA ARG A 130 -16.12 -3.42 -1.80
C ARG A 130 -16.45 -4.43 -0.71
N ARG A 131 -15.57 -5.41 -0.46
CA ARG A 131 -15.74 -6.38 0.63
C ARG A 131 -15.71 -5.69 1.99
N LEU A 132 -14.73 -4.83 2.24
CA LEU A 132 -14.64 -4.06 3.49
C LEU A 132 -15.85 -3.14 3.68
N ALA A 133 -16.35 -2.52 2.62
CA ALA A 133 -17.54 -1.68 2.69
C ALA A 133 -18.80 -2.46 3.07
N ARG A 134 -18.93 -3.71 2.63
CA ARG A 134 -20.05 -4.60 3.01
C ARG A 134 -19.94 -5.08 4.46
N SER A 135 -18.75 -5.49 4.90
CA SER A 135 -18.53 -5.94 6.28
C SER A 135 -18.76 -4.85 7.32
N ALA A 136 -18.57 -3.57 6.96
CA ALA A 136 -18.84 -2.44 7.86
C ALA A 136 -20.32 -2.02 7.93
N ALA A 137 -21.17 -2.58 7.07
CA ALA A 137 -22.61 -2.29 7.03
C ALA A 137 -23.47 -3.39 7.69
N GLN A 138 -22.83 -4.40 8.27
CA GLN A 138 -23.42 -5.48 9.06
C GLN A 138 -23.12 -5.24 10.54
#